data_AF-A0A840ZS03-F1
#
_entry.id   AF-A0A840ZS03-F1
#
_cell.length_a   1.000
_cell.length_b   1.000
_cell.length_c   1.000
_cell.angle_alpha   90.00
_cell.angle_beta   90.00
_cell.angle_gamma   90.00
#
_symmetry.space_group_name_H-M   'P 1'
#
loop_
_entity.id
_entity.type
_entity.pdbx_description
1 polymer ?
#
loop_
_entity_poly.entity_id
_entity_poly.type
_entity_poly.pdbx_seq_one_letter_code
_entity_poly.pdbx_strand_id
1 'polypeptide(L)' 'MPARFPCDHTTACHILHAVLVLGWKQDAASFYFCVNSGTVSKIVRGLSHHGATPLPF' A
#
# COMPACT_ATOMS: atom_id res chain seq x y z
N MET A 1 14.82 -14.53 1.77
CA MET A 1 13.64 -14.90 0.95
C MET A 1 13.10 -13.62 0.30
N PRO A 2 13.10 -13.47 -1.03
CA PRO A 2 12.50 -12.30 -1.65
C PRO A 2 10.98 -12.37 -1.44
N ALA A 3 10.39 -11.29 -0.92
CA ALA A 3 9.00 -11.24 -0.47
C ALA A 3 8.04 -11.49 -1.65
N ARG A 4 7.11 -12.43 -1.47
CA ARG A 4 6.29 -13.07 -2.52
C ARG A 4 5.20 -12.20 -3.16
N PHE A 5 5.22 -10.89 -2.94
CA PHE A 5 4.31 -9.93 -3.58
C PHE A 5 5.05 -8.61 -3.77
N PRO A 6 5.75 -8.43 -4.90
CA PRO A 6 6.38 -7.15 -5.21
C PRO A 6 5.27 -6.11 -5.37
N CYS A 7 5.26 -5.11 -4.49
CA CYS A 7 4.52 -3.88 -4.70
C CYS A 7 5.53 -2.89 -5.28
N ASP A 8 5.22 -2.24 -6.39
CA ASP A 8 6.07 -1.16 -6.89
C ASP A 8 5.81 0.13 -6.11
N HIS A 9 6.75 1.08 -6.18
CA HIS A 9 6.63 2.35 -5.46
C HIS A 9 5.32 3.09 -5.79
N THR A 10 4.90 3.08 -7.06
CA THR A 10 3.65 3.68 -7.52
C THR A 10 2.42 3.04 -6.88
N THR A 11 2.39 1.70 -6.80
CA THR A 11 1.30 0.96 -6.17
C THR A 11 1.25 1.26 -4.67
N ALA A 12 2.40 1.41 -4.01
CA ALA A 12 2.46 1.85 -2.61
C ALA A 12 1.86 3.26 -2.42
N CYS A 13 2.14 4.20 -3.32
CA CYS A 13 1.53 5.54 -3.31
C CYS A 13 0.00 5.49 -3.47
N HIS A 14 -0.51 4.65 -4.38
CA HIS A 14 -1.95 4.45 -4.56
C HIS A 14 -2.61 3.79 -3.35
N ILE A 15 -1.96 2.81 -2.72
CA ILE A 15 -2.42 2.19 -1.47
C ILE A 15 -2.50 3.24 -0.36
N LEU A 16 -1.48 4.09 -0.22
CA LEU A 16 -1.48 5.19 0.75
C LEU A 16 -2.62 6.15 0.49
N HIS A 17 -2.87 6.53 -0.76
CA HIS A 17 -4.01 7.38 -1.11
C HIS A 17 -5.34 6.71 -0.75
N ALA A 18 -5.53 5.44 -1.11
CA ALA A 18 -6.77 4.71 -0.82
C ALA A 18 -7.05 4.61 0.70
N VAL A 19 -6.03 4.29 1.50
CA VAL A 19 -6.21 4.09 2.94
C VAL A 19 -6.26 5.43 3.70
N LEU A 20 -5.33 6.34 3.44
CA LEU A 20 -5.18 7.57 4.23
C LEU A 20 -6.07 8.72 3.74
N VAL A 21 -6.37 8.79 2.43
CA VAL A 21 -7.15 9.90 1.85
C VAL A 21 -8.60 9.46 1.61
N LEU A 22 -8.81 8.30 0.97
CA LEU A 22 -10.16 7.80 0.68
C LEU A 22 -10.80 7.04 1.87
N GLY A 23 -10.04 6.76 2.93
CA GLY A 23 -10.54 6.09 4.13
C GLY A 23 -10.87 4.61 3.95
N TRP A 24 -10.27 3.94 2.97
CA TRP A 24 -10.51 2.53 2.74
C TRP A 24 -9.95 1.66 3.87
N LYS A 25 -10.65 0.57 4.16
CA LYS A 25 -10.12 -0.48 5.04
C LYS A 25 -8.91 -1.14 4.38
N GLN A 26 -7.89 -1.48 5.17
CA GLN A 26 -6.68 -2.13 4.67
C GLN A 26 -6.98 -3.45 3.94
N ASP A 27 -8.00 -4.19 4.38
CA ASP A 27 -8.43 -5.44 3.74
C ASP A 27 -9.00 -5.19 2.34
N ALA A 28 -9.82 -4.14 2.19
CA ALA A 28 -10.36 -3.73 0.89
C ALA A 28 -9.24 -3.27 -0.06
N ALA A 29 -8.26 -2.50 0.45
CA ALA A 29 -7.09 -2.12 -0.33
C ALA A 29 -6.24 -3.34 -0.72
N SER A 30 -6.02 -4.29 0.19
CA SER A 30 -5.26 -5.52 -0.07
C SER A 30 -5.89 -6.37 -1.18
N PHE A 31 -7.21 -6.48 -1.16
CA PHE A 31 -7.98 -7.18 -2.19
C PHE A 31 -7.91 -6.45 -3.54
N TYR A 32 -8.12 -5.13 -3.54
CA TYR A 32 -8.14 -4.33 -4.77
C TYR A 32 -6.78 -4.27 -5.48
N PHE A 33 -5.71 -4.06 -4.71
CA PHE A 33 -4.34 -3.94 -5.24
C PHE A 33 -3.62 -5.29 -5.35
N CYS A 34 -4.30 -6.41 -5.07
CA CYS A 34 -3.72 -7.77 -5.12
C CYS A 34 -2.41 -7.90 -4.32
N VAL A 35 -2.34 -7.28 -3.15
CA VAL A 35 -1.19 -7.33 -2.25
C VAL A 35 -1.59 -7.92 -0.91
N ASN A 36 -0.65 -8.54 -0.20
CA ASN A 36 -0.93 -9.03 1.16
C ASN A 36 -1.29 -7.88 2.11
N SER A 37 -2.23 -8.11 3.02
CA SER A 37 -2.59 -7.14 4.07
C SER A 37 -1.39 -6.74 4.94
N GLY A 38 -0.43 -7.65 5.15
CA GLY A 38 0.84 -7.34 5.82
C GLY A 38 1.72 -6.34 5.04
N THR A 39 1.69 -6.36 3.71
CA THR A 39 2.38 -5.38 2.85
C THR A 39 1.68 -4.03 2.95
N VAL A 40 0.35 -4.00 2.87
CA VAL A 40 -0.45 -2.78 3.08
C VAL A 40 -0.14 -2.16 4.45
N SER A 41 -0.14 -2.95 5.51
CA SER A 41 0.15 -2.47 6.87
C SER A 41 1.57 -1.90 7.00
N LYS A 42 2.57 -2.52 6.36
CA LYS A 42 3.93 -2.00 6.32
C LYS A 42 4.04 -0.69 5.55
N ILE A 43 3.33 -0.56 4.43
CA ILE A 43 3.29 0.67 3.62
C ILE A 43 2.63 1.81 4.41
N VAL A 44 1.45 1.56 4.98
CA VAL A 44 0.69 2.54 5.79
C VAL A 44 1.50 3.00 7.01
N ARG A 45 2.31 2.13 7.61
CA ARG A 45 3.22 2.45 8.73
C ARG A 45 4.56 3.07 8.30
N GLY A 46 4.81 3.24 7.00
CA GLY A 46 6.09 3.75 6.50
C GLY A 46 7.29 2.81 6.70
N LEU A 47 7.03 1.53 6.98
CA LEU A 47 8.04 0.47 7.16
C LEU A 47 8.47 -0.17 5.84
N SER A 48 7.85 0.22 4.72
CA SER A 48 8.17 -0.25 3.38
C SER A 48 7.93 0.86 2.37
N HIS A 49 8.67 0.85 1.26
CA HIS A 49 8.66 1.91 0.24
C HIS A 49 8.92 3.31 0.81
N HIS A 50 10.11 3.50 1.41
CA HIS A 50 10.54 4.81 1.90
C HIS A 50 10.42 5.88 0.80
N GLY A 51 9.77 7.00 1.13
CA GLY A 51 9.48 8.08 0.19
C GLY A 51 8.16 7.96 -0.56
N ALA A 52 7.43 6.83 -0.43
CA ALA A 52 6.08 6.74 -0.97
C ALA A 52 5.16 7.71 -0.23
N THR A 53 4.43 8.51 -0.99
CA THR A 53 3.47 9.49 -0.49
C THR A 53 2.13 9.26 -1.18
N PRO A 54 1.00 9.62 -0.55
CA PRO A 54 -0.30 9.50 -1.22
C PRO A 54 -0.31 10.40 -2.47
N LEU A 55 -0.37 9.79 -3.65
CA LEU A 55 -0.51 10.51 -4.91
C LEU A 55 -1.98 10.87 -5.12
N PRO A 56 -2.33 12.13 -5.42
CA PRO A 56 -3.64 12.46 -5.96
C PRO A 56 -3.77 11.78 -7.33
N PHE A 57 -4.90 11.11 -7.54
CA PHE A 57 -5.21 10.31 -8.74
C PHE A 57 -5.05 11.10 -10.05
#